data_AF-A0A522FR46-F1
#
_entry.id   AF-A0A522FR46-F1
#
_cell.length_a   1.000
_cell.length_b   1.000
_cell.length_c   1.000
_cell.angle_alpha   90.00
_cell.angle_beta   90.00
_cell.angle_gamma   90.00
#
_symmetry.space_group_name_H-M   'P 1'
#
loop_
_entity.id
_entity.type
_entity.pdbx_description
1 polymer ?
#
loop_
_entity_poly.entity_id
_entity_poly.type
_entity_poly.pdbx_seq_one_letter_code
_entity_poly.pdbx_strand_id
1 'polypeptide(L)'
;MAIQDLLKDKNELIDYNHLCKKHSWILEKNHCCVLSPDSDGLLCGLFMSMYRGWKIVGFYDGKVAIINKDYINNNPIFLDIEIFRKEIRSIGHHMLLLNKKHIPGEWTNFDNCIQPNNLRNYDGKKIIG
;
A
#
# COMPACT_ATOMS: atom_id res chain seq x y z
N MET A 1 23.96 0.24 -16.33
CA MET A 1 23.72 -0.82 -15.34
C MET A 1 22.38 -1.43 -15.70
N ALA A 2 22.33 -2.72 -16.03
CA ALA A 2 21.07 -3.35 -16.43
C ALA A 2 20.20 -3.61 -15.19
N ILE A 3 18.88 -3.66 -15.34
CA ILE A 3 17.95 -4.01 -14.24
C ILE A 3 18.35 -5.35 -13.59
N GLN A 4 18.86 -6.29 -14.39
CA GLN A 4 19.38 -7.58 -13.93
C GLN A 4 20.56 -7.44 -12.95
N ASP A 5 21.43 -6.46 -13.15
CA ASP A 5 22.57 -6.22 -12.25
C ASP A 5 22.12 -5.68 -10.89
N LEU A 6 21.01 -4.93 -10.85
CA LEU A 6 20.41 -4.40 -9.61
C LEU A 6 19.69 -5.49 -8.78
N LEU A 7 19.43 -6.65 -9.38
CA LEU A 7 18.68 -7.75 -8.78
C LEU A 7 19.55 -8.95 -8.39
N LYS A 8 20.82 -8.97 -8.79
CA LYS A 8 21.72 -10.13 -8.75
C LYS A 8 21.88 -10.80 -7.37
N ASP A 9 21.66 -10.06 -6.28
CA ASP A 9 21.74 -10.56 -4.90
C ASP A 9 20.46 -10.29 -4.07
N LYS A 10 19.37 -9.83 -4.71
CA LYS A 10 18.11 -9.51 -4.02
C LYS A 10 17.19 -10.73 -4.01
N ASN A 11 17.40 -11.61 -3.02
CA ASN A 11 16.55 -12.79 -2.78
C ASN A 11 15.35 -12.51 -1.85
N GLU A 12 15.04 -11.25 -1.57
CA GLU A 12 13.90 -10.82 -0.75
C GLU A 12 12.57 -10.99 -1.50
N LEU A 13 12.22 -12.25 -1.76
CA LEU A 13 11.00 -12.64 -2.41
C LEU A 13 9.81 -12.43 -1.46
N ILE A 14 8.81 -11.72 -1.95
CA ILE A 14 7.53 -11.58 -1.25
C ILE A 14 6.78 -12.91 -1.44
N ASP A 15 6.33 -13.51 -0.34
CA ASP A 15 5.42 -14.65 -0.39
C ASP A 15 4.02 -14.17 -0.80
N TYR A 16 3.77 -14.20 -2.11
CA TYR A 16 2.49 -13.79 -2.68
C TYR A 16 1.31 -14.68 -2.22
N ASN A 17 1.55 -15.96 -1.93
CA ASN A 17 0.48 -16.85 -1.45
C ASN A 17 0.05 -16.43 -0.05
N HIS A 18 1.02 -16.18 0.85
CA HIS A 18 0.74 -15.65 2.17
C HIS A 18 0.09 -14.26 2.09
N LEU A 19 0.60 -13.37 1.25
CA LEU A 19 0.06 -12.02 1.07
C LEU A 19 -1.39 -12.05 0.62
N CYS A 20 -1.70 -12.82 -0.43
CA CYS A 20 -3.06 -12.96 -0.96
C CYS A 20 -4.00 -13.64 0.05
N LYS A 21 -3.49 -14.52 0.91
CA LYS A 21 -4.29 -15.13 1.99
C LYS A 21 -4.58 -14.13 3.12
N LYS A 22 -3.57 -13.36 3.55
CA LYS A 22 -3.69 -12.35 4.61
C LYS A 22 -4.56 -11.17 4.19
N HIS A 23 -4.39 -10.71 2.94
CA HIS A 23 -5.07 -9.55 2.39
C HIS A 23 -5.98 -9.94 1.21
N SER A 24 -6.85 -10.94 1.40
CA SER A 24 -7.74 -11.46 0.32
C SER A 24 -8.55 -10.36 -0.37
N TRP A 25 -8.86 -9.30 0.36
CA TRP A 25 -9.58 -8.12 -0.13
C TRP A 25 -8.97 -7.49 -1.38
N ILE A 26 -7.66 -7.65 -1.65
CA ILE A 26 -7.04 -7.10 -2.86
C ILE A 26 -7.48 -7.82 -4.14
N LEU A 27 -7.93 -9.08 -4.01
CA LEU A 27 -8.36 -9.91 -5.14
C LEU A 27 -9.87 -9.86 -5.37
N GLU A 28 -10.61 -9.38 -4.38
CA GLU A 28 -12.06 -9.24 -4.41
C GLU A 28 -12.52 -8.17 -5.41
N LYS A 29 -13.75 -8.31 -5.90
CA LYS A 29 -14.34 -7.39 -6.89
C LYS A 29 -15.18 -6.31 -6.22
N ASN A 30 -15.42 -5.22 -6.94
CA ASN A 30 -16.42 -4.19 -6.62
C ASN A 30 -16.20 -3.44 -5.29
N HIS A 31 -14.95 -3.30 -4.83
CA HIS A 31 -14.63 -2.43 -3.70
C HIS A 31 -14.69 -0.95 -4.09
N CYS A 32 -14.89 -0.08 -3.08
CA CYS A 32 -14.65 1.35 -3.24
C CYS A 32 -13.18 1.66 -2.93
N CYS A 33 -12.59 2.63 -3.63
CA CYS A 33 -11.22 3.07 -3.36
C CYS A 33 -11.05 4.59 -3.34
N VAL A 34 -10.06 5.03 -2.57
CA VAL A 34 -9.56 6.41 -2.51
C VAL A 34 -8.12 6.39 -3.02
N LEU A 35 -7.78 7.33 -3.90
CA LEU A 35 -6.46 7.37 -4.55
C LEU A 35 -5.59 8.48 -3.99
N SER A 36 -4.27 8.31 -4.04
CA SER A 36 -3.38 9.49 -4.07
C SER A 36 -3.71 10.34 -5.33
N PRO A 37 -3.52 11.67 -5.27
CA PRO A 37 -3.88 12.57 -6.38
C PRO A 37 -2.81 12.65 -7.48
N ASP A 38 -1.81 11.77 -7.47
CA ASP A 38 -0.75 11.73 -8.47
C ASP A 38 -1.00 10.67 -9.57
N SER A 39 -0.02 10.52 -10.47
CA SER A 39 -0.11 9.56 -11.57
C SER A 39 -0.11 8.12 -11.11
N ASP A 40 0.59 7.78 -10.03
CA ASP A 40 0.73 6.41 -9.55
C ASP A 40 -0.59 5.96 -8.92
N GLY A 41 -1.21 6.82 -8.10
CA GLY A 41 -2.57 6.64 -7.60
C GLY A 41 -3.61 6.50 -8.69
N LEU A 42 -3.58 7.37 -9.70
CA LEU A 42 -4.52 7.30 -10.83
C LEU A 42 -4.37 5.98 -11.61
N LEU A 43 -3.14 5.57 -11.92
CA LEU A 43 -2.88 4.31 -12.63
C LEU A 43 -3.31 3.10 -11.80
N CYS A 44 -3.05 3.08 -10.50
CA CYS A 44 -3.54 2.05 -9.60
C CYS A 44 -5.08 1.98 -9.59
N GLY A 45 -5.74 3.14 -9.48
CA GLY A 45 -7.20 3.23 -9.52
C GLY A 45 -7.80 2.70 -10.82
N LEU A 46 -7.25 3.10 -11.97
CA LEU A 46 -7.68 2.63 -13.28
C LEU A 46 -7.46 1.11 -13.44
N PHE A 47 -6.31 0.60 -13.02
CA PHE A 47 -6.01 -0.82 -13.06
C PHE A 47 -7.03 -1.63 -12.24
N MET A 48 -7.30 -1.22 -11.00
CA MET A 48 -8.26 -1.91 -10.13
C MET A 48 -9.70 -1.77 -10.64
N SER A 49 -10.04 -0.62 -11.22
CA SER A 49 -11.36 -0.44 -11.85
C SER A 49 -11.56 -1.39 -13.03
N MET A 50 -10.58 -1.47 -13.93
CA MET A 50 -10.66 -2.31 -15.14
C MET A 50 -10.69 -3.81 -14.82
N TYR A 51 -9.83 -4.29 -13.92
CA TYR A 51 -9.68 -5.73 -13.68
C TYR A 51 -10.54 -6.27 -12.54
N ARG A 52 -10.94 -5.42 -11.59
CA ARG A 52 -11.70 -5.83 -10.39
C ARG A 52 -13.04 -5.11 -10.24
N GLY A 53 -13.39 -4.18 -11.12
CA GLY A 53 -14.64 -3.41 -11.01
C GLY A 53 -14.64 -2.46 -9.81
N TRP A 54 -13.47 -2.09 -9.29
CA TRP A 54 -13.40 -1.17 -8.16
C TRP A 54 -13.88 0.23 -8.57
N LYS A 55 -14.55 0.90 -7.64
CA LYS A 55 -15.11 2.24 -7.83
C LYS A 55 -14.24 3.27 -7.12
N ILE A 56 -13.71 4.22 -7.89
CA ILE A 56 -13.01 5.39 -7.36
C ILE A 56 -14.06 6.31 -6.72
N VAL A 57 -13.94 6.58 -5.43
CA VAL A 57 -14.91 7.38 -4.65
C VAL A 57 -14.29 8.61 -3.99
N GLY A 58 -12.98 8.81 -4.14
CA GLY A 58 -12.31 9.97 -3.56
C GLY A 58 -10.81 10.02 -3.82
N PHE A 59 -10.21 11.09 -3.30
CA PHE A 59 -8.76 11.33 -3.33
C PHE A 59 -8.26 11.72 -1.94
N TYR A 60 -7.01 11.38 -1.63
CA TYR A 60 -6.35 11.72 -0.38
C TYR A 60 -4.86 12.03 -0.63
N ASP A 61 -4.41 13.22 -0.26
CA ASP A 61 -3.04 13.70 -0.49
C ASP A 61 -2.10 13.54 0.72
N GLY A 62 -2.52 12.76 1.73
CA GLY A 62 -1.82 12.65 3.01
C GLY A 62 -2.21 13.71 4.04
N LYS A 63 -2.94 14.76 3.65
CA LYS A 63 -3.41 15.84 4.53
C LYS A 63 -4.92 16.00 4.49
N VAL A 64 -5.51 16.02 3.29
CA VAL A 64 -6.91 16.28 3.02
C VAL A 64 -7.49 15.13 2.20
N ALA A 65 -8.59 14.57 2.68
CA ALA A 65 -9.36 13.56 1.96
C ALA A 65 -10.66 14.18 1.43
N ILE A 66 -10.92 14.00 0.14
CA ILE A 66 -12.20 14.32 -0.50
C ILE A 66 -12.83 12.98 -0.88
N ILE A 67 -13.87 12.59 -0.15
CA ILE A 67 -14.58 11.32 -0.36
C ILE A 67 -16.05 11.63 -0.62
N ASN A 68 -16.62 10.99 -1.64
CA ASN A 68 -18.05 11.06 -1.87
C ASN A 68 -18.80 10.50 -0.65
N LYS A 69 -19.62 11.36 -0.04
CA LYS A 69 -20.38 11.08 1.19
C LYS A 69 -21.23 9.81 1.10
N ASP A 70 -21.72 9.45 -0.08
CA ASP A 70 -22.59 8.30 -0.29
C ASP A 70 -21.81 6.97 -0.15
N TYR A 71 -20.48 7.03 -0.17
CA TYR A 71 -19.57 5.88 -0.12
C TYR A 71 -18.67 5.85 1.12
N ILE A 72 -18.79 6.81 2.04
CA ILE A 72 -17.91 6.88 3.22
C ILE A 72 -18.05 5.65 4.13
N ASN A 73 -19.27 5.10 4.21
CA ASN A 73 -19.57 3.91 5.01
C ASN A 73 -19.22 2.59 4.31
N ASN A 74 -18.73 2.63 3.07
CA ASN A 74 -18.35 1.45 2.29
C ASN A 74 -16.91 0.98 2.58
N ASN A 75 -16.26 1.57 3.60
CA ASN A 75 -14.89 1.25 4.02
C ASN A 75 -13.90 1.26 2.84
N PRO A 76 -13.75 2.39 2.13
CA PRO A 76 -12.96 2.45 0.92
C PRO A 76 -11.48 2.09 1.18
N ILE A 77 -10.87 1.44 0.21
CA ILE A 77 -9.47 1.01 0.25
C ILE A 77 -8.59 2.12 -0.31
N PHE A 78 -7.52 2.46 0.39
CA PHE A 78 -6.59 3.49 -0.06
C PHE A 78 -5.53 2.89 -0.99
N LEU A 79 -5.42 3.44 -2.19
CA LEU A 79 -4.46 3.00 -3.20
C LEU A 79 -3.36 4.05 -3.35
N ASP A 80 -2.13 3.55 -3.46
CA ASP A 80 -0.90 4.32 -3.56
C ASP A 80 -0.61 5.24 -2.36
N ILE A 81 -1.23 4.96 -1.22
CA ILE A 81 -0.99 5.69 0.01
C ILE A 81 -1.22 4.79 1.21
N GLU A 82 -0.29 4.83 2.17
CA GLU A 82 -0.35 4.07 3.40
C GLU A 82 -1.16 4.79 4.46
N ILE A 83 -2.04 4.06 5.14
CA ILE A 83 -2.82 4.60 6.24
C ILE A 83 -2.38 3.94 7.54
N PHE A 84 -1.89 4.74 8.48
CA PHE A 84 -1.46 4.30 9.80
C PHE A 84 -2.66 4.11 10.75
N ARG A 85 -3.53 3.16 10.41
CA ARG A 85 -4.70 2.77 11.20
C ARG A 85 -5.07 1.33 10.87
N LYS A 86 -5.01 0.44 11.87
CA LYS A 86 -5.17 -1.00 11.67
C LYS A 86 -6.50 -1.40 11.01
N GLU A 87 -7.56 -0.61 11.16
CA GLU A 87 -8.87 -0.91 10.57
C GLU A 87 -8.96 -0.53 9.08
N ILE A 88 -8.04 0.31 8.59
CA ILE A 88 -8.08 0.83 7.23
C ILE A 88 -7.19 -0.01 6.32
N ARG A 89 -7.80 -0.47 5.22
CA ARG A 89 -7.11 -1.18 4.15
C ARG A 89 -6.39 -0.17 3.26
N SER A 90 -5.10 -0.39 3.06
CA SER A 90 -4.29 0.50 2.23
C SER A 90 -3.19 -0.25 1.47
N ILE A 91 -2.68 0.35 0.41
CA ILE A 91 -1.55 -0.16 -0.37
C ILE A 91 -0.68 1.03 -0.73
N GLY A 92 0.62 0.91 -0.52
CA GLY A 92 1.59 1.94 -0.90
C GLY A 92 3.00 1.41 -0.89
N HIS A 93 3.96 2.22 -1.31
CA HIS A 93 5.36 1.83 -1.39
C HIS A 93 6.35 2.89 -0.84
N HIS A 94 5.85 3.92 -0.14
CA HIS A 94 6.67 4.96 0.47
C HIS A 94 7.63 4.40 1.52
N MET A 95 8.72 5.12 1.80
CA MET A 95 9.60 4.74 2.90
C MET A 95 8.95 5.15 4.23
N LEU A 96 8.48 4.18 5.01
CA LEU A 96 7.82 4.43 6.29
C LEU A 96 8.79 4.37 7.47
N LEU A 97 9.72 3.42 7.46
CA LEU A 97 10.61 3.15 8.56
C LEU A 97 12.00 3.75 8.29
N LEU A 98 12.46 4.63 9.16
CA LEU A 98 13.81 5.18 9.03
C LEU A 98 14.88 4.17 9.47
N ASN A 99 14.63 3.43 10.56
CA ASN A 99 15.60 2.51 11.15
C ASN A 99 14.91 1.28 11.75
N LYS A 100 15.16 0.10 11.18
CA LYS A 100 14.58 -1.17 11.64
C LYS A 100 15.05 -1.63 13.02
N LYS A 101 16.09 -1.02 13.58
CA LYS A 101 16.48 -1.23 14.98
C LYS A 101 15.59 -0.47 15.98
N HIS A 102 14.75 0.45 15.50
CA HIS A 102 13.88 1.30 16.32
C HIS A 102 12.48 1.34 15.73
N ILE A 103 11.79 0.20 15.76
CA ILE A 103 10.40 0.10 15.29
C ILE A 103 9.48 0.69 16.38
N PRO A 104 8.59 1.66 16.05
CA PRO A 104 7.58 2.16 16.98
C PRO A 104 6.68 1.05 17.54
N GLY A 105 6.19 1.20 18.78
CA GLY A 105 5.35 0.17 19.42
C GLY A 105 4.02 -0.07 18.70
N GLU A 106 3.52 0.93 18.00
CA GLU A 106 2.24 0.94 17.29
C GLU A 106 2.38 0.51 15.82
N TRP A 107 3.49 -0.11 15.42
CA TRP A 107 3.74 -0.49 14.02
C TRP A 107 2.70 -1.45 13.43
N THR A 108 1.99 -2.19 14.29
CA THR A 108 0.83 -3.02 13.94
C THR A 108 -0.35 -2.24 13.35
N ASN A 109 -0.35 -0.90 13.44
CA ASN A 109 -1.31 -0.07 12.72
C ASN A 109 -1.20 -0.20 11.19
N PHE A 110 -0.09 -0.73 10.67
CA PHE A 110 0.07 -1.10 9.25
C PHE A 110 -0.35 -2.53 8.94
N ASP A 111 -0.97 -3.28 9.87
CA ASP A 111 -1.32 -4.69 9.64
C ASP A 111 -2.28 -4.92 8.47
N ASN A 112 -3.12 -3.91 8.15
CA ASN A 112 -4.01 -3.90 6.98
C ASN A 112 -3.47 -3.05 5.81
N CYS A 113 -2.18 -2.68 5.86
CA CYS A 113 -1.48 -2.02 4.77
C CYS A 113 -0.61 -3.05 4.01
N ILE A 114 -0.85 -3.21 2.71
CA ILE A 114 0.07 -3.95 1.83
C ILE A 114 1.19 -3.00 1.44
N GLN A 115 2.36 -3.20 2.05
CA GLN A 115 3.49 -2.28 1.90
C GLN A 115 4.79 -3.06 1.71
N PRO A 116 5.37 -3.10 0.47
CA PRO A 116 6.51 -3.94 0.15
C PRO A 116 7.77 -3.69 1.01
N ASN A 117 8.04 -2.45 1.44
CA ASN A 117 9.19 -2.14 2.30
C ASN A 117 8.99 -2.74 3.70
N ASN A 118 7.78 -2.64 4.27
CA ASN A 118 7.47 -3.27 5.56
C ASN A 118 7.54 -4.80 5.46
N LEU A 119 7.00 -5.39 4.37
CA LEU A 119 7.03 -6.85 4.15
C LEU A 119 8.46 -7.39 4.04
N ARG A 120 9.40 -6.57 3.53
CA ARG A 120 10.82 -6.92 3.41
C ARG A 120 11.67 -6.50 4.61
N ASN A 121 11.07 -5.83 5.61
CA ASN A 121 11.81 -5.22 6.72
C ASN A 121 12.91 -4.25 6.21
N TYR A 122 12.55 -3.45 5.20
CA TYR A 122 13.41 -2.46 4.56
C TYR A 122 13.21 -1.07 5.20
N ASP A 123 14.31 -0.39 5.48
CA ASP A 123 14.33 0.93 6.12
C ASP A 123 15.13 1.97 5.31
N GLY A 124 14.95 3.24 5.65
CA GLY A 124 15.62 4.36 4.98
C GLY A 124 17.10 4.49 5.31
N LYS A 125 17.59 3.81 6.36
CA LYS A 125 18.99 3.85 6.75
C LYS A 125 19.83 2.95 5.85
N LYS A 126 20.58 3.55 4.92
CA LYS A 126 21.72 2.84 4.32
C LYS A 126 22.66 2.41 5.44
N ILE A 127 22.91 1.11 5.56
CA ILE A 127 24.07 0.61 6.29
C ILE A 127 25.27 1.13 5.51
N ILE A 128 25.84 2.26 5.95
CA ILE A 128 27.25 2.53 5.71
C ILE A 128 27.94 1.49 6.58
N GLY A 129 28.32 0.38 5.95
CA GLY A 129 29.13 -0.67 6.56
C GLY A 129 30.53 -0.14 6.82
#